data_AF-A0A972W2P7-F1
#
_entry.id   AF-A0A972W2P7-F1
#
_cell.length_a   1.000
_cell.length_b   1.000
_cell.length_c   1.000
_cell.angle_alpha   90.00
_cell.angle_beta   90.00
_cell.angle_gamma   90.00
#
_symmetry.space_group_name_H-M   'P 1'
#
loop_
_entity.id
_entity.type
_entity.pdbx_description
1 polymer ?
#
loop_
_entity_poly.entity_id
_entity_poly.type
_entity_poly.pdbx_seq_one_letter_code
_entity_poly.pdbx_strand_id
1 'polypeptide(L)' 'MNFISNVPSELEAYFQQFRKHIVGVGQTFKSPYGEKEIIYTDWTASGRLYRPIEEKLLNDFGPFVANTHTETSITGS' A
#
# COMPACT_ATOMS: atom_id res chain seq x y z
N MET A 1 2.35 -36.13 10.95
CA MET A 1 1.27 -35.16 10.69
C MET A 1 1.70 -33.85 11.34
N ASN A 2 2.26 -32.90 10.58
CA ASN A 2 2.65 -31.60 11.14
C ASN A 2 1.42 -30.70 11.17
N PHE A 3 0.96 -30.37 12.38
CA PHE A 3 -0.07 -29.35 12.55
C PHE A 3 0.57 -27.99 12.25
N ILE A 4 0.17 -27.36 11.15
CA ILE A 4 0.45 -25.94 10.94
C ILE A 4 -0.37 -25.19 11.96
N SER A 5 0.29 -24.50 12.90
CA SER A 5 -0.39 -23.63 13.85
C SER A 5 -1.03 -22.47 13.08
N ASN A 6 -2.36 -22.34 13.14
CA ASN A 6 -3.11 -21.20 12.59
C ASN A 6 -2.98 -19.92 13.44
N VAL A 7 -2.05 -19.89 14.40
CA VAL A 7 -1.79 -18.72 15.24
C VAL A 7 -0.72 -17.89 14.54
N PRO A 8 -0.98 -16.59 14.26
CA PRO A 8 0.02 -15.71 13.70
C PRO A 8 1.25 -15.67 14.61
N SER A 9 2.45 -15.64 14.01
CA SER A 9 3.66 -15.37 14.79
C SER A 9 3.58 -13.99 15.46
N GLU A 10 4.38 -13.75 16.51
CA GLU A 10 4.43 -12.44 17.16
C GLU A 10 4.74 -11.30 16.16
N LEU A 11 5.65 -11.55 15.22
CA LEU A 11 5.98 -10.60 14.15
C LEU A 11 4.82 -10.42 13.17
N GLU A 12 4.14 -11.49 12.79
CA GLU A 12 2.98 -11.40 11.91
C GLU A 12 1.87 -10.56 12.55
N ALA A 13 1.56 -10.81 13.82
CA ALA A 13 0.60 -10.05 14.59
C ALA A 13 1.01 -8.57 14.70
N TYR A 14 2.28 -8.30 15.03
CA TYR A 14 2.81 -6.93 15.10
C TYR A 14 2.69 -6.20 13.77
N PHE A 15 3.06 -6.84 12.66
CA PHE A 15 3.06 -6.23 11.33
C PHE A 15 1.68 -6.17 10.67
N GLN A 16 0.69 -6.89 11.18
CA GLN A 16 -0.67 -6.92 10.62
C GLN A 16 -1.30 -5.53 10.53
N GLN A 17 -1.03 -4.66 11.49
CA GLN A 17 -1.50 -3.27 11.50
C GLN A 17 -0.98 -2.44 10.32
N PHE A 18 0.21 -2.75 9.81
CA PHE A 18 0.79 -2.08 8.63
C PHE A 18 0.31 -2.78 7.35
N ARG A 19 0.27 -4.12 7.35
CA ARG A 19 -0.13 -4.93 6.19
C ARG A 19 -1.52 -4.52 5.65
N LYS A 20 -2.48 -4.21 6.51
CA LYS A 20 -3.83 -3.79 6.11
C LYS A 20 -3.88 -2.48 5.30
N HIS A 21 -2.82 -1.67 5.35
CA HIS A 21 -2.73 -0.38 4.67
C HIS A 21 -2.01 -0.45 3.31
N ILE A 22 -1.45 -1.61 2.95
CA ILE A 22 -0.88 -1.85 1.63
C ILE A 22 -1.99 -1.79 0.58
N VAL A 23 -1.82 -0.98 -0.46
CA VAL A 23 -2.80 -0.87 -1.54
C VAL A 23 -2.83 -2.18 -2.35
N GLY A 24 -4.04 -2.72 -2.54
CA GLY A 24 -4.28 -3.99 -3.22
C GLY A 24 -3.85 -5.23 -2.43
N VAL A 25 -3.65 -5.13 -1.11
CA VAL A 25 -3.46 -6.33 -0.27
C VAL A 25 -4.69 -7.24 -0.37
N GLY A 26 -4.47 -8.54 -0.61
CA GLY A 26 -5.55 -9.51 -0.82
C GLY A 26 -6.32 -9.32 -2.14
N GLN A 27 -5.80 -8.52 -3.07
CA GLN A 27 -6.44 -8.34 -4.38
C GLN A 27 -6.48 -9.67 -5.13
N THR A 28 -7.61 -9.96 -5.76
CA THR A 28 -7.79 -11.13 -6.62
C THR A 28 -7.89 -10.74 -8.09
N PHE A 29 -7.70 -11.73 -8.96
CA PHE A 29 -7.97 -11.62 -10.39
C PHE A 29 -8.64 -12.90 -10.92
N LYS A 30 -9.38 -12.78 -12.03
CA LYS A 30 -9.96 -13.93 -12.73
C LYS A 30 -8.93 -14.56 -13.65
N SER A 31 -8.73 -15.86 -13.51
CA SER A 31 -7.94 -16.68 -14.43
C SER A 31 -8.83 -17.72 -15.13
N PRO A 32 -8.35 -18.40 -16.18
CA PRO A 32 -9.04 -19.56 -16.75
C PRO A 32 -9.30 -20.70 -15.75
N TYR A 33 -8.61 -20.70 -14.62
CA TYR A 33 -8.70 -21.71 -13.55
C TYR A 33 -9.44 -21.18 -12.30
N GLY A 34 -10.29 -20.17 -12.49
CA GLY A 34 -11.04 -19.51 -11.41
C GLY A 34 -10.36 -18.27 -10.84
N GLU A 35 -10.92 -17.75 -9.75
CA GLU A 35 -10.36 -16.61 -9.02
C GLU A 35 -9.06 -17.00 -8.32
N LYS A 36 -8.05 -16.12 -8.41
CA LYS A 36 -6.73 -16.30 -7.80
C LYS A 36 -6.33 -15.03 -7.06
N GLU A 37 -5.60 -15.20 -5.96
CA GLU A 37 -4.98 -14.08 -5.25
C GLU A 37 -3.76 -13.56 -6.01
N ILE A 38 -3.58 -12.24 -6.02
CA ILE A 38 -2.38 -11.60 -6.53
C ILE A 38 -1.31 -11.65 -5.43
N ILE A 39 -0.36 -12.55 -5.59
CA ILE A 39 0.81 -12.63 -4.72
C ILE A 39 1.89 -11.69 -5.26
N TYR A 40 2.18 -10.63 -4.52
CA TYR A 40 3.26 -9.72 -4.84
C TYR A 40 4.54 -10.17 -4.15
N THR A 41 5.57 -10.44 -4.94
CA THR A 41 6.84 -11.02 -4.46
C THR A 41 8.04 -10.11 -4.69
N ASP A 42 7.84 -8.92 -5.26
CA ASP A 42 8.93 -8.03 -5.69
C ASP A 42 9.30 -6.96 -4.65
N TRP A 43 9.04 -7.23 -3.36
CA TRP A 43 9.23 -6.29 -2.24
C TRP A 43 10.65 -5.73 -2.11
N THR A 44 11.65 -6.43 -2.64
CA THR A 44 13.06 -6.00 -2.61
C THR A 44 13.38 -4.98 -3.70
N ALA A 45 12.73 -5.05 -4.87
CA ALA A 45 12.98 -4.12 -5.96
C ALA A 45 12.02 -2.93 -5.89
N SER A 46 10.77 -3.16 -5.49
CA SER A 46 9.78 -2.12 -5.31
C SER A 46 8.77 -2.46 -4.20
N GLY A 47 8.26 -1.43 -3.54
CA GLY A 47 7.14 -1.57 -2.61
C GLY A 47 5.81 -1.30 -3.32
N ARG A 48 4.72 -1.88 -2.84
CA ARG A 48 3.38 -1.40 -3.18
C ARG A 48 3.09 -0.07 -2.50
N LEU A 49 2.21 0.73 -3.11
CA LEU A 49 1.71 1.98 -2.52
C LEU A 49 1.16 1.72 -1.11
N TYR A 50 1.39 2.67 -0.21
CA TYR A 50 0.98 2.58 1.18
C TYR A 50 -0.07 3.66 1.47
N ARG A 51 -1.30 3.24 1.77
CA ARG A 51 -2.47 4.12 1.80
C ARG A 51 -2.27 5.39 2.66
N PRO A 52 -1.73 5.34 3.89
CA PRO A 52 -1.48 6.55 4.67
C PRO A 52 -0.56 7.57 3.99
N ILE A 53 0.41 7.13 3.19
CA ILE A 53 1.28 8.04 2.42
C ILE A 53 0.48 8.64 1.26
N GLU A 54 -0.26 7.81 0.52
CA GLU A 54 -1.08 8.27 -0.61
C GLU A 54 -2.18 9.24 -0.18
N GLU A 55 -2.84 8.98 0.95
CA GLU A 55 -3.87 9.86 1.50
C GLU A 55 -3.27 11.20 1.91
N LYS A 56 -2.05 11.22 2.44
CA LYS A 56 -1.35 12.46 2.76
C LYS A 56 -0.97 13.24 1.50
N LEU A 57 -0.39 12.54 0.51
CA LEU A 57 -0.08 13.11 -0.80
C LEU A 57 -1.32 13.70 -1.46
N LEU A 58 -2.45 13.00 -1.41
CA LEU A 58 -3.68 13.44 -2.06
C LEU A 58 -4.37 14.59 -1.32
N ASN A 59 -4.49 14.50 0.01
CA ASN A 59 -5.35 15.41 0.78
C ASN A 59 -4.60 16.57 1.42
N ASP A 60 -3.34 16.38 1.82
CA ASP A 60 -2.56 17.42 2.51
C ASP A 60 -1.66 18.18 1.53
N PHE A 61 -1.06 17.49 0.56
CA PHE A 61 -0.11 18.08 -0.39
C PHE A 61 -0.78 18.43 -1.73
N GLY A 62 -1.61 17.53 -2.25
CA GLY A 62 -2.31 17.64 -3.52
C GLY A 62 -3.02 18.98 -3.74
N PRO A 63 -3.77 19.52 -2.75
CA PRO A 63 -4.45 20.81 -2.91
C PRO A 63 -3.51 22.01 -3.08
N PHE A 64 -2.24 21.88 -2.69
CA PHE A 64 -1.22 22.93 -2.78
C PHE A 64 -0.23 22.69 -3.92
N VAL A 65 -0.43 21.68 -4.76
CA VAL A 65 0.42 21.46 -5.93
C VAL A 65 0.25 22.63 -6.90
N ALA A 66 1.33 23.37 -7.10
CA ALA A 66 1.44 24.42 -8.09
C ALA A 66 2.64 24.15 -9.00
N ASN A 67 2.66 24.80 -10.16
CA ASN A 67 3.82 24.76 -11.04
C ASN A 67 5.02 25.34 -10.29
N THR A 68 6.09 24.55 -10.16
CA THR A 68 7.32 24.94 -9.45
C THR A 68 8.10 26.08 -10.12
N HIS A 69 7.63 26.59 -11.27
CA HIS A 69 8.24 27.64 -12.06
C HIS A 69 7.63 29.04 -11.81
N THR A 70 6.72 29.19 -10.84
CA THR A 70 6.06 30.49 -10.60
C THR A 70 5.74 30.68 -9.12
N GLU A 71 6.43 31.62 -8.47
CA GLU A 71 6.38 31.90 -7.01
C GLU A 71 5.24 32.85 -6.59
N THR A 72 4.09 32.86 -7.28
CA THR A 72 3.08 33.94 -7.10
C THR A 72 1.70 33.45 -6.64
N SER A 73 1.62 32.46 -5.75
CA SER A 73 0.34 32.05 -5.16
C SER A 73 0.53 31.48 -3.75
N ILE A 74 -0.56 31.36 -2.98
CA ILE A 74 -0.56 30.83 -1.59
C ILE A 74 -0.05 29.38 -1.48
N THR A 75 0.15 28.72 -2.63
CA THR A 75 0.72 27.39 -2.84
C THR A 75 2.22 27.44 -3.23
N GLY A 76 2.82 28.63 -3.26
CA GLY A 76 4.22 28.90 -3.60
C GLY A 76 4.92 29.87 -2.62
N SER A 77 4.36 30.08 -1.42
CA SER A 77 5.00 30.77 -0.28
C SER A 77 5.09 29.84 0.91
#